data_AF-A0A9P9E0W6-F1
#
_entry.id   AF-A0A9P9E0W6-F1
#
_cell.length_a   1.000
_cell.length_b   1.000
_cell.length_c   1.000
_cell.angle_alpha   90.00
_cell.angle_beta   90.00
_cell.angle_gamma   90.00
#
_symmetry.space_group_name_H-M   'P 1'
#
loop_
_entity.id
_entity.type
_entity.pdbx_description
1 polymer ?
#
loop_
_entity_poly.entity_id
_entity_poly.type
_entity_poly.pdbx_seq_one_letter_code
_entity_poly.pdbx_strand_id
1 'polypeptide(L)'
;MSKVFDEFILANTMLNLGGLVHQNDAPPPRAIPDDSNGDNKPQRNGWLNTHVTHGVRHGDVVPLRRIKNFTATVFDCDHTVPCVGYVFSISSRPLKQQYRSLPGHEIKALRLSGAEITTEQSTPIFAFLGDTTAATLAADPEWLRNGIPVVITECSFLYEEHRVQADRTKHTIWSDLEKVIRKWPATTFVITHFSLRYSDEEVNRFFTEMDDPPGNIVVWADGGDI
;
A
#
# COMPACT_ATOMS: atom_id res chain seq x y z
N MET A 1 29.53 13.65 -13.11
CA MET A 1 28.24 12.93 -13.03
C MET A 1 27.53 13.19 -11.70
N SER A 2 28.21 13.09 -10.55
CA SER A 2 27.61 13.41 -9.24
C SER A 2 27.03 14.82 -9.17
N LYS A 3 27.79 15.84 -9.59
CA LYS A 3 27.35 17.24 -9.54
C LYS A 3 26.04 17.52 -10.31
N VAL A 4 25.87 16.88 -11.47
CA VAL A 4 24.65 17.02 -12.29
C VAL A 4 23.46 16.33 -11.63
N PHE A 5 23.68 15.17 -11.00
CA PHE A 5 22.65 14.45 -10.26
C PHE A 5 22.25 15.20 -8.98
N ASP A 6 23.22 15.77 -8.26
CA ASP A 6 22.99 16.56 -7.06
C ASP A 6 22.23 17.87 -7.39
N GLU A 7 22.60 18.54 -8.49
CA GLU A 7 21.88 19.72 -9.02
C GLU A 7 20.45 19.35 -9.46
N PHE A 8 20.25 18.17 -10.07
CA PHE A 8 18.92 17.67 -10.45
C PHE A 8 18.04 17.38 -9.22
N ILE A 9 18.58 16.72 -8.19
CA ILE A 9 17.84 16.45 -6.94
C ILE A 9 17.52 17.76 -6.22
N LEU A 10 18.47 18.70 -6.13
CA LEU A 10 18.24 20.00 -5.51
C LEU A 10 17.18 20.80 -6.27
N ALA A 11 17.21 20.82 -7.60
CA ALA A 11 16.21 21.52 -8.40
C ALA A 11 14.79 20.93 -8.18
N ASN A 12 14.64 19.61 -8.23
CA ASN A 12 13.36 18.95 -7.97
C ASN A 12 12.87 19.15 -6.54
N THR A 13 13.79 19.14 -5.58
CA THR A 13 13.53 19.47 -4.18
C THR A 13 12.93 20.86 -4.04
N MET A 14 13.52 21.87 -4.69
CA MET A 14 13.05 23.25 -4.60
C MET A 14 11.72 23.46 -5.31
N LEU A 15 11.48 22.78 -6.44
CA LEU A 15 10.20 22.81 -7.13
C LEU A 15 9.07 22.24 -6.26
N ASN A 16 9.32 21.13 -5.54
CA ASN A 16 8.34 20.51 -4.63
C ASN A 16 8.03 21.35 -3.37
N LEU A 17 8.89 22.31 -3.02
CA LEU A 17 8.69 23.23 -1.89
C LEU A 17 7.84 24.47 -2.24
N GLY A 18 7.38 24.60 -3.49
CA GLY A 18 6.34 25.56 -3.85
C GLY A 18 6.80 26.97 -4.27
N GLY A 19 7.90 27.09 -5.02
CA GLY A 19 8.24 28.30 -5.78
C GLY A 19 8.64 29.56 -4.99
N LEU A 20 8.59 29.51 -3.65
CA LEU A 20 8.93 30.63 -2.76
C LEU A 20 10.33 30.51 -2.12
N VAL A 21 11.15 29.53 -2.54
CA VAL A 21 12.48 29.24 -1.98
C VAL A 21 13.50 29.19 -3.11
N HIS A 22 14.49 30.10 -3.09
CA HIS A 22 15.62 30.11 -4.02
C HIS A 22 16.81 29.29 -3.47
N GLN A 23 17.75 28.89 -4.34
CA GLN A 23 18.99 28.18 -3.96
C GLN A 23 19.76 28.84 -2.80
N ASN A 24 19.65 30.17 -2.66
CA ASN A 24 20.31 30.94 -1.62
C ASN A 24 19.55 30.94 -0.27
N ASP A 25 18.30 30.46 -0.25
CA ASP A 25 17.46 30.39 0.95
C ASP A 25 17.61 29.05 1.69
N ALA A 26 18.41 28.13 1.14
CA ALA A 26 18.71 26.86 1.79
C ALA A 26 19.51 27.11 3.07
N PRO A 27 19.06 26.64 4.25
CA PRO A 27 19.83 26.79 5.48
C PRO A 27 21.18 26.09 5.31
N PRO A 28 22.28 26.66 5.85
CA PRO A 28 23.59 26.05 5.76
C PRO A 28 23.54 24.63 6.37
N PRO A 29 24.23 23.65 5.78
CA PRO A 29 24.19 22.28 6.27
C PRO A 29 24.61 22.24 7.74
N ARG A 30 23.71 21.79 8.61
CA ARG A 30 24.05 21.51 10.01
C ARG A 30 24.96 20.29 10.02
N ALA A 31 26.22 20.51 10.38
CA ALA A 31 27.15 19.43 10.66
C ALA A 31 26.66 18.65 11.88
N ILE A 32 26.31 17.39 11.69
CA ILE A 32 26.21 16.42 12.79
C ILE A 32 27.63 15.89 13.00
N PRO A 33 28.18 15.86 14.23
CA PRO A 33 29.49 15.27 14.47
C PRO A 33 29.44 13.78 14.13
N ASP A 34 30.36 13.37 13.26
CA ASP A 34 30.61 11.97 12.90
C ASP A 34 31.59 11.39 13.93
N ASP A 35 31.15 10.40 14.70
CA ASP A 35 31.95 9.78 15.77
C ASP A 35 32.42 8.37 15.39
N SER A 36 32.53 8.04 14.10
CA SER A 36 33.12 6.76 13.70
C SER A 36 33.78 6.76 12.32
N ASN A 37 35.11 6.84 12.33
CA ASN A 37 36.05 6.34 11.31
C ASN A 37 36.04 6.98 9.91
N GLY A 38 36.95 7.94 9.69
CA GLY A 38 38.20 7.65 8.97
C GLY A 38 38.19 7.35 7.47
N ASP A 39 37.06 7.46 6.75
CA ASP A 39 37.03 7.37 5.28
C ASP A 39 36.21 8.52 4.67
N ASN A 40 36.92 9.44 4.01
CA ASN A 40 36.37 10.64 3.41
C ASN A 40 35.57 10.29 2.14
N LYS A 41 34.28 9.95 2.30
CA LYS A 41 33.30 9.83 1.20
C LYS A 41 32.23 10.93 1.33
N PRO A 42 31.80 11.54 0.21
CA PRO A 42 31.07 12.80 0.22
C PRO A 42 29.76 12.72 0.99
N GLN A 43 29.48 13.78 1.76
CA GLN A 43 28.26 13.93 2.54
C GLN A 43 27.01 13.68 1.70
N ARG A 44 26.13 12.85 2.27
CA ARG A 44 24.88 12.27 1.75
C ARG A 44 23.77 13.31 1.51
N ASN A 45 24.05 14.34 0.72
CA ASN A 45 23.11 15.43 0.47
C ASN A 45 22.21 15.14 -0.73
N GLY A 46 21.19 14.28 -0.51
CA GLY A 46 20.08 14.06 -1.45
C GLY A 46 18.73 13.85 -0.74
N TRP A 47 18.71 14.04 0.57
CA TRP A 47 17.53 13.81 1.40
C TRP A 47 16.94 15.16 1.79
N LEU A 48 15.64 15.35 1.51
CA LEU A 48 14.91 16.58 1.85
C LEU A 48 14.95 16.91 3.35
N ASN A 49 15.35 15.96 4.21
CA ASN A 49 15.33 16.04 5.68
C ASN A 49 13.96 16.46 6.26
N THR A 50 12.90 16.45 5.44
CA THR A 50 11.51 16.68 5.84
C THR A 50 10.82 15.40 6.34
N HIS A 51 11.42 14.24 6.06
CA HIS A 51 10.87 12.92 6.37
C HIS A 51 11.99 11.96 6.78
N VAL A 52 11.64 10.97 7.60
CA VAL A 52 12.50 9.81 7.87
C VAL A 52 11.98 8.66 7.02
N THR A 53 12.86 8.03 6.23
CA THR A 53 12.50 6.87 5.42
C THR A 53 12.87 5.59 6.14
N HIS A 54 11.92 4.68 6.21
CA HIS A 54 12.08 3.35 6.78
C HIS A 54 11.83 2.34 5.67
N GLY A 55 12.82 1.52 5.35
CA GLY A 55 12.60 0.34 4.51
C GLY A 55 11.75 -0.66 5.28
N VAL A 56 10.89 -1.37 4.56
CA VAL A 56 10.01 -2.41 5.12
C VAL A 56 10.21 -3.74 4.40
N ARG A 57 9.79 -4.82 5.03
CA ARG A 57 9.86 -6.19 4.54
C ARG A 57 8.57 -6.93 4.87
N HIS A 58 8.34 -8.05 4.19
CA HIS A 58 7.25 -8.97 4.53
C HIS A 58 7.14 -9.22 6.04
N GLY A 59 5.92 -9.13 6.57
CA GLY A 59 5.62 -9.37 7.97
C GLY A 59 5.86 -8.17 8.89
N ASP A 60 6.50 -7.09 8.41
CA ASP A 60 6.60 -5.85 9.19
C ASP A 60 5.19 -5.29 9.46
N VAL A 61 5.02 -4.70 10.64
CA VAL A 61 3.77 -4.06 11.05
C VAL A 61 4.05 -2.60 11.38
N VAL A 62 3.47 -1.70 10.59
CA VAL A 62 3.67 -0.26 10.71
C VAL A 62 2.44 0.37 11.39
N PRO A 63 2.56 0.91 12.61
CA PRO A 63 1.47 1.63 13.26
C PRO A 63 1.25 3.00 12.60
N LEU A 64 0.00 3.35 12.30
CA LEU A 64 -0.33 4.64 11.70
C LEU A 64 -0.44 5.74 12.76
N ARG A 65 0.62 6.54 12.92
CA ARG A 65 0.77 7.49 14.05
C ARG A 65 -0.37 8.49 14.24
N ARG A 66 -1.05 8.88 13.15
CA ARG A 66 -2.14 9.88 13.18
C ARG A 66 -3.53 9.28 13.42
N ILE A 67 -3.68 7.96 13.33
CA ILE A 67 -4.96 7.26 13.45
C ILE A 67 -4.83 6.17 14.50
N LYS A 68 -5.54 6.31 15.62
CA LYS A 68 -5.40 5.38 16.75
C LYS A 68 -5.79 3.96 16.33
N ASN A 69 -4.98 3.00 16.75
CA ASN A 69 -5.18 1.57 16.57
C ASN A 69 -5.16 1.06 15.12
N PHE A 70 -4.74 1.87 14.16
CA PHE A 70 -4.55 1.38 12.79
C PHE A 70 -3.13 0.88 12.59
N THR A 71 -2.99 -0.23 11.89
CA THR A 71 -1.73 -0.81 11.48
C THR A 71 -1.75 -1.16 10.00
N ALA A 72 -0.59 -1.07 9.35
CA ALA A 72 -0.36 -1.59 8.01
C ALA A 72 0.61 -2.78 8.11
N THR A 73 0.14 -3.98 7.80
CA THR A 73 0.97 -5.19 7.75
C THR A 73 1.50 -5.38 6.34
N VAL A 74 2.81 -5.52 6.20
CA VAL A 74 3.50 -5.58 4.92
C VAL A 74 3.52 -7.02 4.40
N PHE A 75 3.32 -7.20 3.09
CA PHE A 75 3.51 -8.48 2.40
C PHE A 75 4.24 -8.28 1.08
N ASP A 76 4.83 -9.34 0.54
CA ASP A 76 5.62 -9.26 -0.69
C ASP A 76 4.71 -9.33 -1.92
N CYS A 77 5.03 -8.51 -2.92
CA CYS A 77 4.45 -8.57 -4.25
C CYS A 77 5.40 -9.33 -5.21
N ASP A 78 4.85 -10.10 -6.15
CA ASP A 78 5.64 -10.71 -7.23
C ASP A 78 5.97 -9.66 -8.29
N HIS A 79 7.15 -9.05 -8.22
CA HIS A 79 7.60 -8.01 -9.15
C HIS A 79 9.10 -8.08 -9.48
N THR A 80 9.55 -7.36 -10.51
CA THR A 80 10.96 -7.39 -10.98
C THR A 80 11.97 -6.77 -10.01
N VAL A 81 11.49 -5.85 -9.17
CA VAL A 81 12.24 -5.19 -8.09
C VAL A 81 11.51 -5.41 -6.78
N PRO A 82 12.17 -5.24 -5.61
CA PRO A 82 11.49 -5.34 -4.32
C PRO A 82 10.25 -4.46 -4.28
N CYS A 83 9.09 -5.11 -4.21
CA CYS A 83 7.78 -4.48 -4.19
C CYS A 83 6.96 -5.14 -3.08
N VAL A 84 6.15 -4.34 -2.39
CA VAL A 84 5.33 -4.80 -1.26
C VAL A 84 3.91 -4.27 -1.38
N GLY A 85 2.98 -5.03 -0.82
CA GLY A 85 1.63 -4.59 -0.52
C GLY A 85 1.42 -4.41 0.98
N TYR A 86 0.29 -3.83 1.35
CA TYR A 86 -0.08 -3.54 2.74
C TYR A 86 -1.50 -3.98 3.01
N VAL A 87 -1.71 -4.65 4.15
CA VAL A 87 -3.03 -4.89 4.72
C VAL A 87 -3.26 -3.90 5.85
N PHE A 88 -4.25 -3.02 5.67
CA PHE A 88 -4.65 -2.06 6.68
C PHE A 88 -5.68 -2.68 7.60
N SER A 89 -5.41 -2.65 8.90
CA SER A 89 -6.27 -3.23 9.92
C SER A 89 -6.51 -2.27 11.06
N ILE A 90 -7.65 -2.42 11.74
CA ILE A 90 -7.91 -1.79 13.03
C ILE A 90 -7.75 -2.81 14.15
N SER A 91 -6.87 -2.51 15.10
CA SER A 91 -6.73 -3.24 16.33
C SER A 91 -7.81 -2.81 17.33
N SER A 92 -8.50 -3.77 17.89
CA SER A 92 -9.49 -3.56 18.94
C SER A 92 -9.22 -4.49 20.11
N ARG A 93 -9.74 -4.11 21.28
CA ARG A 93 -9.68 -4.93 22.49
C ARG A 93 -11.08 -5.20 23.03
N PRO A 94 -11.93 -5.94 22.30
CA PRO A 94 -13.26 -6.29 22.78
C PRO A 94 -13.17 -7.14 24.05
N LEU A 95 -14.24 -7.09 24.86
CA LEU A 95 -14.39 -7.97 26.02
C LEU A 95 -14.40 -9.43 25.57
N LYS A 96 -13.67 -10.28 26.31
CA LYS A 96 -13.74 -11.75 26.15
C LYS A 96 -15.19 -12.18 26.32
N GLN A 97 -15.60 -13.18 25.54
CA GLN A 97 -17.00 -13.62 25.44
C GLN A 97 -17.65 -13.85 26.81
N GLN A 98 -16.91 -14.44 27.77
CA GLN A 98 -17.38 -14.72 29.13
C GLN A 98 -17.71 -13.48 29.98
N TYR A 99 -17.24 -12.29 29.61
CA TYR A 99 -17.48 -11.04 30.34
C TYR A 99 -18.53 -10.13 29.69
N ARG A 100 -19.03 -10.48 28.48
CA ARG A 100 -19.95 -9.62 27.71
C ARG A 100 -21.32 -9.43 28.38
N SER A 101 -21.77 -10.43 29.15
CA SER A 101 -23.07 -10.40 29.83
C SER A 101 -23.00 -9.82 31.25
N LEU A 102 -21.81 -9.47 31.73
CA LEU A 102 -21.65 -8.95 33.10
C LEU A 102 -22.11 -7.49 33.20
N PRO A 103 -22.73 -7.09 34.32
CA PRO A 103 -23.01 -5.70 34.61
C PRO A 103 -21.74 -4.84 34.61
N GLY A 104 -21.86 -3.56 34.20
CA GLY A 104 -20.71 -2.65 34.09
C GLY A 104 -19.91 -2.47 35.39
N HIS A 105 -20.55 -2.58 36.56
CA HIS A 105 -19.87 -2.48 37.85
C HIS A 105 -18.95 -3.69 38.12
N GLU A 106 -19.34 -4.90 37.70
CA GLU A 106 -18.53 -6.11 37.81
C GLU A 106 -17.36 -6.07 36.81
N ILE A 107 -17.60 -5.59 35.59
CA ILE A 107 -16.53 -5.37 34.59
C ILE A 107 -15.49 -4.39 35.14
N LYS A 108 -15.93 -3.33 35.83
CA LYS A 108 -15.02 -2.37 36.48
C LYS A 108 -14.22 -3.02 37.61
N ALA A 109 -14.85 -3.84 38.46
CA ALA A 109 -14.17 -4.57 39.52
C ALA A 109 -13.11 -5.53 38.95
N LEU A 110 -13.44 -6.27 37.89
CA LEU A 110 -12.49 -7.15 37.19
C LEU A 110 -11.30 -6.36 36.62
N ARG A 111 -11.55 -5.21 36.00
CA ARG A 111 -10.50 -4.29 35.55
C ARG A 111 -9.57 -3.84 36.68
N LEU A 112 -10.15 -3.45 37.81
CA LEU A 112 -9.39 -3.00 38.99
C LEU A 112 -8.61 -4.15 39.65
N SER A 113 -9.09 -5.38 39.53
CA SER A 113 -8.39 -6.58 40.01
C SER A 113 -7.19 -6.99 39.15
N GLY A 114 -6.99 -6.35 37.99
CA GLY A 114 -5.93 -6.68 37.04
C GLY A 114 -6.27 -7.88 36.14
N ALA A 115 -7.50 -8.38 36.16
CA ALA A 115 -7.94 -9.47 35.30
C ALA A 115 -7.89 -9.04 33.82
N GLU A 116 -7.34 -9.90 32.96
CA GLU A 116 -7.32 -9.68 31.52
C GLU A 116 -8.70 -9.97 30.93
N ILE A 117 -9.54 -8.94 30.86
CA ILE A 117 -10.93 -9.05 30.42
C ILE A 117 -11.15 -8.83 28.93
N THR A 118 -10.12 -8.42 28.18
CA THR A 118 -10.19 -8.15 26.74
C THR A 118 -9.34 -9.12 25.93
N THR A 119 -9.69 -9.33 24.68
CA THR A 119 -8.88 -10.05 23.68
C THR A 119 -8.41 -9.05 22.64
N GLU A 120 -7.17 -9.17 22.20
CA GLU A 120 -6.69 -8.40 21.05
C GLU A 120 -7.27 -9.00 19.77
N GLN A 121 -7.90 -8.15 18.96
CA GLN A 121 -8.50 -8.54 17.69
C GLN A 121 -8.06 -7.53 16.63
N SER A 122 -7.42 -8.02 15.58
CA SER A 122 -7.10 -7.24 14.38
C SER A 122 -8.16 -7.50 13.33
N THR A 123 -8.85 -6.45 12.87
CA THR A 123 -9.86 -6.54 11.82
C THR A 123 -9.30 -5.90 10.55
N PRO A 124 -9.06 -6.68 9.47
CA PRO A 124 -8.68 -6.14 8.17
C PRO A 124 -9.77 -5.23 7.60
N ILE A 125 -9.35 -4.13 6.98
CA ILE A 125 -10.24 -3.13 6.39
C ILE A 125 -10.08 -3.14 4.86
N PHE A 126 -8.83 -3.01 4.39
CA PHE A 126 -8.51 -3.11 2.98
C PHE A 126 -7.05 -3.53 2.77
N ALA A 127 -6.78 -4.14 1.62
CA ALA A 127 -5.42 -4.36 1.14
C ALA A 127 -5.11 -3.37 0.00
N PHE A 128 -3.86 -2.90 -0.05
CA PHE A 128 -3.33 -2.11 -1.15
C PHE A 128 -2.07 -2.79 -1.66
N LEU A 129 -2.09 -3.26 -2.90
CA LEU A 129 -0.96 -3.90 -3.55
C LEU A 129 -0.16 -2.85 -4.31
N GLY A 130 1.16 -2.92 -4.23
CA GLY A 130 2.03 -2.32 -5.25
C GLY A 130 2.03 -3.15 -6.53
N ASP A 131 2.85 -2.75 -7.50
CA ASP A 131 3.04 -3.45 -8.77
C ASP A 131 3.33 -4.94 -8.57
N THR A 132 2.60 -5.80 -9.29
CA THR A 132 2.66 -7.24 -9.06
C THR A 132 2.01 -8.04 -10.19
N THR A 133 2.15 -9.36 -10.15
CA THR A 133 1.32 -10.28 -10.94
C THR A 133 0.11 -10.77 -10.14
N ALA A 134 -0.89 -11.33 -10.83
CA ALA A 134 -2.05 -11.96 -10.19
C ALA A 134 -1.66 -13.12 -9.24
N ALA A 135 -0.43 -13.64 -9.33
CA ALA A 135 0.06 -14.72 -8.47
C ALA A 135 0.02 -14.36 -6.97
N THR A 136 0.26 -13.08 -6.62
CA THR A 136 0.23 -12.62 -5.23
C THR A 136 -1.14 -12.84 -4.58
N LEU A 137 -2.24 -12.61 -5.33
CA LEU A 137 -3.59 -12.85 -4.85
C LEU A 137 -4.06 -14.30 -5.07
N ALA A 138 -3.64 -14.93 -6.18
CA ALA A 138 -3.97 -16.31 -6.50
C ALA A 138 -3.37 -17.33 -5.51
N ALA A 139 -2.35 -16.93 -4.75
CA ALA A 139 -1.81 -17.68 -3.62
C ALA A 139 -2.75 -17.73 -2.40
N ASP A 140 -3.94 -17.12 -2.49
CA ASP A 140 -4.97 -17.08 -1.46
C ASP A 140 -4.44 -16.59 -0.12
N PRO A 141 -3.89 -15.36 -0.01
CA PRO A 141 -3.34 -14.90 1.26
C PRO A 141 -4.40 -14.93 2.37
N GLU A 142 -3.96 -15.16 3.61
CA GLU A 142 -4.87 -15.43 4.74
C GLU A 142 -5.93 -14.32 4.92
N TRP A 143 -5.52 -13.06 4.80
CA TRP A 143 -6.42 -11.92 4.89
C TRP A 143 -7.50 -11.92 3.81
N LEU A 144 -7.21 -12.44 2.61
CA LEU A 144 -8.19 -12.57 1.53
C LEU A 144 -9.17 -13.71 1.81
N ARG A 145 -8.65 -14.87 2.23
CA ARG A 145 -9.48 -16.02 2.63
C ARG A 145 -10.42 -15.69 3.79
N ASN A 146 -9.97 -14.83 4.70
CA ASN A 146 -10.74 -14.37 5.85
C ASN A 146 -11.77 -13.29 5.49
N GLY A 147 -11.95 -12.97 4.20
CA GLY A 147 -13.02 -12.09 3.72
C GLY A 147 -12.70 -10.61 3.92
N ILE A 148 -11.49 -10.18 3.55
CA ILE A 148 -11.18 -8.74 3.54
C ILE A 148 -12.21 -7.98 2.68
N PRO A 149 -12.74 -6.84 3.15
CA PRO A 149 -13.79 -6.13 2.42
C PRO A 149 -13.35 -5.57 1.06
N VAL A 150 -12.14 -4.99 1.00
CA VAL A 150 -11.65 -4.27 -0.18
C VAL A 150 -10.21 -4.65 -0.50
N VAL A 151 -9.92 -4.85 -1.77
CA VAL A 151 -8.56 -5.04 -2.30
C VAL A 151 -8.33 -4.03 -3.42
N ILE A 152 -7.31 -3.20 -3.28
CA ILE A 152 -6.83 -2.28 -4.32
C ILE A 152 -5.63 -2.95 -4.98
N THR A 153 -5.71 -3.21 -6.29
CA THR A 153 -4.68 -3.95 -7.03
C THR A 153 -4.48 -3.37 -8.42
N GLU A 154 -3.27 -3.53 -8.94
CA GLU A 154 -2.95 -3.12 -10.31
C GLU A 154 -3.55 -4.07 -11.36
N CYS A 155 -3.78 -3.54 -12.57
CA CYS A 155 -4.02 -4.32 -13.78
C CYS A 155 -3.44 -3.58 -14.98
N SER A 156 -2.12 -3.66 -15.16
CA SER A 156 -1.43 -2.93 -16.24
C SER A 156 -1.89 -3.33 -17.65
N PHE A 157 -2.31 -4.58 -17.90
CA PHE A 157 -2.64 -5.07 -19.24
C PHE A 157 -4.06 -5.66 -19.32
N LEU A 158 -4.83 -5.26 -20.34
CA LEU A 158 -6.20 -5.73 -20.55
C LEU A 158 -6.30 -6.88 -21.58
N TYR A 159 -5.46 -6.84 -22.61
CA TYR A 159 -5.53 -7.76 -23.76
C TYR A 159 -4.42 -8.82 -23.75
N GLU A 160 -4.76 -10.02 -24.19
CA GLU A 160 -3.91 -11.21 -24.21
C GLU A 160 -2.65 -11.06 -25.08
N GLU A 161 -2.70 -10.26 -26.13
CA GLU A 161 -1.54 -9.89 -26.97
C GLU A 161 -0.39 -9.24 -26.17
N HIS A 162 -0.68 -8.71 -24.98
CA HIS A 162 0.31 -8.12 -24.09
C HIS A 162 0.87 -9.08 -23.03
N ARG A 163 0.47 -10.36 -23.01
CA ARG A 163 0.91 -11.34 -21.99
C ARG A 163 2.44 -11.43 -21.89
N VAL A 164 3.13 -11.55 -23.02
CA VAL A 164 4.60 -11.65 -23.03
C VAL A 164 5.25 -10.44 -22.36
N GLN A 165 4.67 -9.26 -22.54
CA GLN A 165 5.13 -8.05 -21.86
C GLN A 165 4.81 -8.13 -20.36
N ALA A 166 3.58 -8.47 -19.99
CA ALA A 166 3.12 -8.60 -18.60
C ALA A 166 4.01 -9.54 -17.79
N ASP A 167 4.27 -10.74 -18.31
CA ASP A 167 5.12 -11.75 -17.68
C ASP A 167 6.56 -11.28 -17.52
N ARG A 168 7.11 -10.64 -18.56
CA ARG A 168 8.48 -10.11 -18.56
C ARG A 168 8.66 -8.99 -17.55
N THR A 169 7.70 -8.08 -17.44
CA THR A 169 7.76 -6.93 -16.53
C THR A 169 7.12 -7.21 -15.18
N LYS A 170 6.59 -8.41 -14.95
CA LYS A 170 5.91 -8.83 -13.72
C LYS A 170 4.78 -7.88 -13.29
N HIS A 171 3.88 -7.62 -14.24
CA HIS A 171 2.66 -6.85 -14.00
C HIS A 171 1.42 -7.69 -14.27
N THR A 172 0.29 -7.24 -13.75
CA THR A 172 -0.96 -7.98 -13.83
C THR A 172 -1.63 -7.80 -15.19
N ILE A 173 -2.13 -8.92 -15.74
CA ILE A 173 -3.01 -8.96 -16.91
C ILE A 173 -4.43 -9.36 -16.50
N TRP A 174 -5.43 -8.71 -17.10
CA TRP A 174 -6.84 -8.91 -16.76
C TRP A 174 -7.27 -10.37 -16.77
N SER A 175 -6.89 -11.13 -17.80
CA SER A 175 -7.30 -12.53 -17.96
C SER A 175 -6.83 -13.45 -16.81
N ASP A 176 -5.84 -13.04 -16.03
CA ASP A 176 -5.42 -13.76 -14.81
C ASP A 176 -6.05 -13.18 -13.55
N LEU A 177 -6.16 -11.85 -13.47
CA LEU A 177 -6.80 -11.17 -12.34
C LEU A 177 -8.29 -11.51 -12.24
N GLU A 178 -9.01 -11.60 -13.37
CA GLU A 178 -10.43 -11.92 -13.42
C GLU A 178 -10.75 -13.24 -12.70
N LYS A 179 -9.89 -14.25 -12.86
CA LYS A 179 -10.03 -15.57 -12.21
C LYS A 179 -9.96 -15.43 -10.68
N VAL A 180 -9.10 -14.54 -10.18
CA VAL A 180 -8.97 -14.25 -8.75
C VAL A 180 -10.20 -13.49 -8.25
N ILE A 181 -10.63 -12.45 -8.97
CA ILE A 181 -11.79 -11.62 -8.59
C ILE A 181 -13.05 -12.49 -8.44
N ARG A 182 -13.31 -13.35 -9.43
CA ARG A 182 -14.47 -14.25 -9.43
C ARG A 182 -14.43 -15.28 -8.31
N LYS A 183 -13.25 -15.66 -7.84
CA LYS A 183 -13.07 -16.58 -6.70
C LYS A 183 -13.49 -15.95 -5.37
N TRP A 184 -13.44 -14.62 -5.25
CA TRP A 184 -13.68 -13.88 -4.01
C TRP A 184 -14.86 -12.89 -4.13
N PRO A 185 -16.10 -13.37 -4.36
CA PRO A 185 -17.24 -12.51 -4.69
C PRO A 185 -17.68 -11.58 -3.55
N ALA A 186 -17.26 -11.85 -2.31
CA ALA A 186 -17.57 -11.02 -1.14
C ALA A 186 -16.57 -9.86 -0.94
N THR A 187 -15.47 -9.84 -1.70
CA THR A 187 -14.45 -8.80 -1.65
C THR A 187 -14.62 -7.88 -2.85
N THR A 188 -14.67 -6.57 -2.61
CA THR A 188 -14.64 -5.57 -3.69
C THR A 188 -13.21 -5.34 -4.16
N PHE A 189 -12.97 -5.49 -5.45
CA PHE A 189 -11.67 -5.22 -6.07
C PHE A 189 -11.67 -3.87 -6.76
N VAL A 190 -10.85 -2.96 -6.26
CA VAL A 190 -10.59 -1.67 -6.92
C VAL A 190 -9.38 -1.85 -7.83
N ILE A 191 -9.60 -1.71 -9.14
CA ILE A 191 -8.59 -1.99 -10.16
C ILE A 191 -8.02 -0.66 -10.64
N THR A 192 -6.69 -0.53 -10.60
CA THR A 192 -5.98 0.71 -10.97
C THR A 192 -4.69 0.40 -11.74
N HIS A 193 -3.86 1.43 -11.97
CA HIS A 193 -2.53 1.32 -12.57
C HIS A 193 -2.57 0.67 -13.97
N PHE A 194 -3.52 1.09 -14.78
CA PHE A 194 -3.60 0.69 -16.19
C PHE A 194 -2.40 1.25 -16.96
N SER A 195 -1.88 0.50 -17.91
CA SER A 195 -0.79 0.99 -18.77
C SER A 195 -1.25 2.23 -19.54
N LEU A 196 -0.37 3.24 -19.60
CA LEU A 196 -0.57 4.48 -20.39
C LEU A 196 -0.81 4.26 -21.89
N ARG A 197 -0.73 3.02 -22.37
CA ARG A 197 -1.13 2.67 -23.74
C ARG A 197 -2.64 2.77 -23.97
N TYR A 198 -3.41 2.71 -22.88
CA TYR A 198 -4.86 2.85 -22.91
C TYR A 198 -5.22 4.26 -22.46
N SER A 199 -6.17 4.91 -23.15
CA SER A 199 -6.89 6.04 -22.57
C SER A 199 -7.87 5.55 -21.50
N ASP A 200 -8.27 6.43 -20.58
CA ASP A 200 -9.28 6.07 -19.58
C ASP A 200 -10.62 5.66 -20.23
N GLU A 201 -10.99 6.27 -21.37
CA GLU A 201 -12.15 5.86 -22.16
C GLU A 201 -12.02 4.44 -22.71
N GLU A 202 -10.82 4.03 -23.15
CA GLU A 202 -10.55 2.66 -23.62
C GLU A 202 -10.65 1.65 -22.47
N VAL A 203 -10.14 2.01 -21.28
CA VAL A 203 -10.27 1.19 -20.08
C VAL A 203 -11.73 1.02 -19.70
N ASN A 204 -12.49 2.12 -19.63
CA ASN A 204 -13.91 2.07 -19.27
C ASN A 204 -14.71 1.28 -20.29
N ARG A 205 -14.48 1.49 -21.60
CA ARG A 205 -15.12 0.72 -22.67
C ARG A 205 -14.83 -0.78 -22.56
N PHE A 206 -13.60 -1.17 -22.25
CA PHE A 206 -13.24 -2.59 -22.08
C PHE A 206 -14.11 -3.29 -21.02
N PHE A 207 -14.39 -2.64 -19.90
CA PHE A 207 -15.20 -3.22 -18.83
C PHE A 207 -16.70 -3.09 -19.06
N THR A 208 -17.18 -2.00 -19.67
CA THR A 208 -18.62 -1.80 -19.94
C THR A 208 -19.15 -2.65 -21.10
N GLU A 209 -18.32 -2.94 -22.10
CA GLU A 209 -18.68 -3.80 -23.23
C GLU A 209 -18.39 -5.29 -22.98
N MET A 210 -17.92 -5.65 -21.79
CA MET A 210 -17.68 -7.05 -21.42
C MET A 210 -19.00 -7.81 -21.32
N ASP A 211 -19.07 -9.03 -21.88
CA ASP A 211 -20.30 -9.84 -21.89
C ASP A 211 -20.79 -10.24 -20.48
N ASP A 212 -19.85 -10.51 -19.56
CA ASP A 212 -20.12 -10.91 -18.16
C ASP A 212 -19.11 -10.24 -17.22
N PRO A 213 -19.24 -8.94 -16.90
CA PRO A 213 -18.29 -8.28 -16.01
C PRO A 213 -18.48 -8.75 -14.55
N PRO A 214 -17.40 -9.05 -13.80
CA PRO A 214 -17.54 -9.41 -12.39
C PRO A 214 -18.19 -8.29 -11.59
N GLY A 215 -19.30 -8.59 -10.89
CA GLY A 215 -20.08 -7.59 -10.15
C GLY A 215 -19.42 -7.00 -8.90
N ASN A 216 -18.23 -7.48 -8.53
CA ASN A 216 -17.47 -7.07 -7.35
C ASN A 216 -16.21 -6.25 -7.70
N ILE A 217 -16.23 -5.51 -8.82
CA ILE A 217 -15.12 -4.64 -9.22
C ILE A 217 -15.52 -3.16 -9.19
N VAL A 218 -14.53 -2.32 -8.96
CA VAL A 218 -14.56 -0.87 -9.19
C VAL A 218 -13.37 -0.54 -10.06
N VAL A 219 -13.63 -0.03 -11.27
CA VAL A 219 -12.59 0.39 -12.21
C VAL A 219 -12.19 1.83 -11.87
N TRP A 220 -10.93 2.04 -11.49
CA TRP A 220 -10.39 3.38 -11.21
C TRP A 220 -9.64 3.90 -12.42
N ALA A 221 -10.38 4.45 -13.38
CA ALA A 221 -9.88 5.15 -14.56
C ALA A 221 -10.69 6.44 -14.78
N ASP A 222 -10.02 7.57 -15.02
CA ASP A 222 -10.66 8.89 -15.09
C ASP A 222 -11.21 9.15 -16.51
N GLY A 223 -12.45 8.73 -16.79
CA GLY A 223 -13.01 8.89 -18.14
C GLY A 223 -14.52 8.74 -18.22
N GLY A 224 -15.27 9.81 -17.93
CA GLY A 224 -16.71 9.92 -18.15
C GLY A 224 -17.58 9.18 -17.13
N ASP A 225 -18.81 9.68 -16.93
CA ASP A 225 -19.76 9.20 -15.93
C ASP A 225 -20.11 7.71 -16.11
N ILE A 226 -19.92 6.91 -15.05
CA ILE A 226 -20.40 5.52 -14.90
C ILE A 226 -21.89 5.52 -14.62
#